data_AF-A0A6V7XXT2-F1
#
_entry.id   AF-A0A6V7XXT2-F1
#
_cell.length_a   1.000
_cell.length_b   1.000
_cell.length_c   1.000
_cell.angle_alpha   90.00
_cell.angle_beta   90.00
_cell.angle_gamma   90.00
#
_symmetry.space_group_name_H-M   'P 1'
#
loop_
_entity.id
_entity.type
_entity.pdbx_description
1 polymer ?
#
loop_
_entity_poly.entity_id
_entity_poly.type
_entity_poly.pdbx_seq_one_letter_code
_entity_poly.pdbx_strand_id
1 'polypeptide(L)'
;MADFTKLLDRLYNDPNSPSAYAGIDSLWREAKKTFKHIPRNVIKHYLEGHRTYTLMRQKRVNFKRSKTIAAGFMTDVQVDLADMQSLSRHNKGNRYILLGIDVLSKRVFTTPLKSKKSEDMLEAFRNLITQMPMKPHRIFSDKGTEFKNRLLKEYFEREEISKHEATHSTVKASLAERAIRNLKQRLYRYFSQNHKLNWIDILPKIIEGINKSYCRVHGMRPIDVNFKNAQKVWEKIYGNIFSTKNFKKPKFKKDDYVRISRDKGHFEKGYLPNWGDEILEVEKVKNHVNPILYKLRDDKGEKFKGSFYEDELSRVRKDAATEYRIEKVIRKKKRDDGTYDILVKFIGYPEREWIHESNLV
;
A
#
# COMPACT_ATOMS: atom_id res chain seq x y z
N MET A 1 -25.54 23.17 -20.97
CA MET A 1 -24.83 22.55 -19.81
C MET A 1 -25.49 22.90 -18.48
N ALA A 2 -25.88 24.16 -18.23
CA ALA A 2 -26.54 24.57 -16.98
C ALA A 2 -27.84 23.79 -16.65
N ASP A 3 -28.61 23.40 -17.67
CA ASP A 3 -29.87 22.67 -17.50
C ASP A 3 -29.66 21.22 -17.00
N PHE A 4 -28.61 20.55 -17.49
CA PHE A 4 -28.25 19.22 -17.01
C PHE A 4 -27.80 19.23 -15.56
N THR A 5 -26.98 20.20 -15.15
CA THR A 5 -26.47 20.27 -13.77
C THR A 5 -27.61 20.40 -12.76
N LYS A 6 -28.57 21.30 -13.00
CA LYS A 6 -29.74 21.47 -12.12
C LYS A 6 -30.57 20.19 -11.99
N LEU A 7 -30.81 19.49 -13.11
CA LEU A 7 -31.51 18.22 -13.08
C LEU A 7 -30.74 17.18 -12.26
N LEU A 8 -29.44 17.05 -12.48
CA LEU A 8 -28.61 16.06 -11.80
C LEU A 8 -28.49 16.36 -10.30
N ASP A 9 -28.38 17.63 -9.91
CA ASP A 9 -28.42 18.05 -8.50
C ASP A 9 -29.71 17.63 -7.83
N ARG A 10 -30.86 17.89 -8.47
CA ARG A 10 -32.16 17.45 -7.96
C ARG A 10 -32.21 15.92 -7.85
N LEU A 11 -31.85 15.20 -8.91
CA LEU A 11 -31.97 13.74 -8.95
C LEU A 11 -30.99 13.01 -8.02
N TYR A 12 -29.84 13.61 -7.69
CA TYR A 12 -28.83 12.97 -6.87
C TYR A 12 -28.96 13.32 -5.39
N ASN A 13 -29.38 14.55 -5.05
CA ASN A 13 -29.44 15.01 -3.67
C ASN A 13 -30.83 14.88 -3.02
N ASP A 14 -31.91 14.79 -3.81
CA ASP A 14 -33.26 14.56 -3.28
C ASP A 14 -33.42 13.10 -2.81
N PRO A 15 -33.64 12.84 -1.50
CA PRO A 15 -33.82 11.50 -0.98
C PRO A 15 -35.01 10.74 -1.57
N ASN A 16 -36.00 11.45 -2.13
CA ASN A 16 -37.17 10.84 -2.78
C ASN A 16 -36.86 10.36 -4.20
N SER A 17 -35.71 10.74 -4.76
CA SER A 17 -35.29 10.31 -6.08
C SER A 17 -34.79 8.86 -6.07
N PRO A 18 -35.20 8.01 -7.03
CA PRO A 18 -34.66 6.65 -7.17
C PRO A 18 -33.14 6.59 -7.42
N SER A 19 -32.53 7.71 -7.82
CA SER A 19 -31.09 7.83 -8.05
C SER A 19 -30.33 8.57 -6.94
N ALA A 20 -31.00 8.87 -5.81
CA ALA A 20 -30.39 9.57 -4.69
C ALA A 20 -29.11 8.87 -4.23
N TYR A 21 -27.99 9.61 -4.20
CA TYR A 21 -26.68 9.14 -3.76
C TYR A 21 -26.17 7.85 -4.45
N ALA A 22 -26.72 7.51 -5.62
CA ALA A 22 -26.46 6.25 -6.30
C ALA A 22 -25.28 6.32 -7.29
N GLY A 23 -24.94 5.17 -7.91
CA GLY A 23 -23.89 5.10 -8.93
C GLY A 23 -24.27 5.71 -10.28
N ILE A 24 -23.28 5.85 -11.17
CA ILE A 24 -23.42 6.41 -12.53
C ILE A 24 -24.60 5.78 -13.29
N ASP A 25 -24.73 4.45 -13.27
CA ASP A 25 -25.77 3.76 -14.05
C ASP A 25 -27.19 4.01 -13.52
N SER A 26 -27.36 4.28 -12.22
CA SER A 26 -28.67 4.62 -11.67
C SER A 26 -29.06 6.05 -12.06
N LEU A 27 -28.17 7.01 -11.81
CA LEU A 27 -28.40 8.42 -12.15
C LEU A 27 -28.57 8.63 -13.66
N TRP A 28 -27.81 7.89 -14.48
CA TRP A 28 -27.97 7.95 -15.93
C TRP A 28 -29.31 7.42 -16.42
N ARG A 29 -29.81 6.31 -15.86
CA ARG A 29 -31.14 5.76 -16.22
C ARG A 29 -32.25 6.75 -15.88
N GLU A 30 -32.12 7.45 -14.76
CA GLU A 30 -33.16 8.39 -14.32
C GLU A 30 -33.10 9.72 -15.04
N ALA A 31 -31.90 10.27 -15.27
CA ALA A 31 -31.74 11.45 -16.10
C ALA A 31 -32.24 11.22 -17.54
N LYS A 32 -32.16 9.98 -18.06
CA LYS A 32 -32.67 9.63 -19.39
C LYS A 32 -34.18 9.75 -19.55
N LYS A 33 -34.96 9.65 -18.47
CA LYS A 33 -36.42 9.84 -18.51
C LYS A 33 -36.78 11.28 -18.89
N THR A 34 -35.99 12.24 -18.42
CA THR A 34 -36.13 13.66 -18.78
C THR A 34 -35.40 14.00 -20.08
N PHE A 35 -34.17 13.51 -20.25
CA PHE A 35 -33.33 13.78 -21.42
C PHE A 35 -32.85 12.48 -22.09
N LYS A 36 -33.60 12.02 -23.09
CA LYS A 36 -33.38 10.73 -23.79
C LYS A 36 -31.95 10.51 -24.29
N HIS A 37 -31.27 11.58 -24.71
CA HIS A 37 -29.93 11.54 -25.30
C HIS A 37 -28.79 12.00 -24.37
N ILE A 38 -28.99 12.02 -23.04
CA ILE A 38 -27.92 12.42 -22.12
C ILE A 38 -26.71 11.45 -22.18
N PRO A 39 -25.50 11.93 -22.48
CA PRO A 39 -24.31 11.08 -22.51
C PRO A 39 -23.88 10.63 -21.11
N ARG A 40 -23.44 9.37 -20.96
CA ARG A 40 -22.90 8.85 -19.69
C ARG A 40 -21.72 9.67 -19.14
N ASN A 41 -20.92 10.27 -20.03
CA ASN A 41 -19.80 11.11 -19.64
C ASN A 41 -20.23 12.38 -18.89
N VAL A 42 -21.43 12.91 -19.16
CA VAL A 42 -21.97 14.06 -18.42
C VAL A 42 -22.25 13.67 -16.97
N ILE A 43 -22.90 12.52 -16.75
CA ILE A 43 -23.18 11.98 -15.41
C ILE A 43 -21.87 11.72 -14.65
N LYS A 44 -20.90 11.11 -15.32
CA LYS A 44 -19.58 10.84 -14.75
C LYS A 44 -18.87 12.14 -14.35
N HIS A 45 -18.85 13.14 -15.24
CA HIS A 45 -18.23 14.43 -14.98
C HIS A 45 -18.93 15.20 -13.84
N TYR A 46 -20.25 15.10 -13.74
CA TYR A 46 -21.04 15.63 -12.62
C TYR A 46 -20.65 14.97 -11.29
N LEU A 47 -20.67 13.64 -11.24
CA LEU A 47 -20.35 12.88 -10.02
C LEU A 47 -18.88 13.02 -9.60
N GLU A 48 -17.97 13.27 -10.53
CA GLU A 48 -16.56 13.57 -10.23
C GLU A 48 -16.38 14.89 -9.45
N GLY A 49 -17.33 15.84 -9.54
CA GLY A 49 -17.37 17.03 -8.70
C GLY A 49 -18.03 16.81 -7.34
N HIS A 50 -18.81 15.73 -7.18
CA HIS A 50 -19.52 15.47 -5.94
C HIS A 50 -18.62 14.81 -4.90
N ARG A 51 -18.36 15.51 -3.78
CA ARG A 51 -17.47 15.06 -2.70
C ARG A 51 -17.84 13.67 -2.17
N THR A 52 -19.11 13.48 -1.78
CA THR A 52 -19.61 12.20 -1.23
C THR A 52 -19.36 11.02 -2.18
N TYR A 53 -19.68 11.20 -3.47
CA TYR A 53 -19.47 10.17 -4.48
C TYR A 53 -17.99 9.80 -4.59
N THR A 54 -17.10 10.79 -4.73
CA THR A 54 -15.66 10.54 -4.92
C THR A 54 -15.02 9.90 -3.68
N LEU A 55 -15.47 10.24 -2.47
CA LEU A 55 -15.00 9.66 -1.21
C LEU A 55 -15.47 8.21 -0.96
N MET A 56 -16.71 7.91 -1.33
CA MET A 56 -17.33 6.61 -1.05
C MET A 56 -17.16 5.58 -2.17
N ARG A 57 -16.72 6.03 -3.36
CA ARG A 57 -16.51 5.17 -4.53
C ARG A 57 -15.77 3.89 -4.17
N GLN A 58 -16.24 2.75 -4.69
CA GLN A 58 -15.58 1.48 -4.46
C GLN A 58 -14.15 1.49 -5.01
N LYS A 59 -13.18 1.06 -4.19
CA LYS A 59 -11.78 0.90 -4.59
C LYS A 59 -11.48 -0.55 -4.98
N ARG A 60 -10.55 -0.74 -5.92
CA ARG A 60 -10.02 -2.06 -6.26
C ARG A 60 -8.86 -2.39 -5.33
N VAL A 61 -8.97 -3.47 -4.57
CA VAL A 61 -7.92 -3.90 -3.62
C VAL A 61 -6.86 -4.77 -4.30
N ASN A 62 -7.30 -5.65 -5.20
CA ASN A 62 -6.45 -6.61 -5.90
C ASN A 62 -6.16 -6.11 -7.32
N PHE A 63 -4.94 -5.61 -7.53
CA PHE A 63 -4.44 -5.16 -8.82
C PHE A 63 -2.96 -5.52 -9.01
N LYS A 64 -2.51 -5.52 -10.26
CA LYS A 64 -1.11 -5.80 -10.61
C LYS A 64 -0.25 -4.67 -10.06
N ARG A 65 0.86 -5.02 -9.40
CA ARG A 65 1.88 -4.09 -8.90
C ARG A 65 3.22 -4.44 -9.54
N SER A 66 4.16 -3.50 -9.53
CA SER A 66 5.52 -3.77 -9.98
C SER A 66 6.14 -4.86 -9.12
N LYS A 67 6.79 -5.83 -9.76
CA LYS A 67 7.53 -6.88 -9.05
C LYS A 67 8.86 -6.31 -8.54
N THR A 68 9.28 -6.73 -7.35
CA THR A 68 10.68 -6.56 -6.92
C THR A 68 11.54 -7.48 -7.79
N ILE A 69 12.47 -6.90 -8.53
CA ILE A 69 13.40 -7.63 -9.40
C ILE A 69 14.71 -7.79 -8.63
N ALA A 70 15.12 -9.04 -8.40
CA ALA A 70 16.42 -9.34 -7.81
C ALA A 70 17.54 -9.03 -8.81
N ALA A 71 18.67 -8.50 -8.34
CA ALA A 71 19.86 -8.36 -9.16
C ALA A 71 20.50 -9.71 -9.48
N GLY A 72 20.45 -10.67 -8.55
CA GLY A 72 21.02 -11.99 -8.71
C GLY A 72 20.65 -12.94 -7.58
N PHE A 73 21.36 -14.06 -7.52
CA PHE A 73 21.21 -15.05 -6.46
C PHE A 73 21.74 -14.49 -5.14
N MET A 74 20.94 -14.57 -4.07
CA MET A 74 21.29 -14.12 -2.71
C MET A 74 21.69 -12.64 -2.60
N THR A 75 21.43 -11.82 -3.62
CA THR A 75 21.75 -10.38 -3.59
C THR A 75 20.73 -9.57 -2.81
N ASP A 76 19.47 -9.96 -2.89
CA ASP A 76 18.31 -9.22 -2.42
C ASP A 76 17.50 -10.07 -1.46
N VAL A 77 17.46 -9.68 -0.19
CA VAL A 77 16.71 -10.39 0.84
C VAL A 77 15.59 -9.51 1.38
N GLN A 78 14.37 -10.04 1.44
CA GLN A 78 13.27 -9.41 2.18
C GLN A 78 13.21 -10.00 3.59
N VAL A 79 13.06 -9.15 4.60
CA VAL A 79 12.98 -9.56 6.00
C VAL A 79 11.70 -9.05 6.66
N ASP A 80 11.16 -9.85 7.57
CA ASP A 80 10.00 -9.50 8.38
C ASP A 80 9.98 -10.32 9.70
N LEU A 81 9.21 -9.86 10.69
CA LEU A 81 9.04 -10.51 11.99
C LEU A 81 7.69 -11.24 12.09
N ALA A 82 7.74 -12.53 12.32
CA ALA A 82 6.56 -13.30 12.68
C ALA A 82 6.26 -13.19 14.18
N ASP A 83 5.09 -12.65 14.54
CA ASP A 83 4.62 -12.63 15.94
C ASP A 83 4.24 -14.04 16.43
N MET A 84 4.88 -14.48 17.50
CA MET A 84 4.64 -15.76 18.20
C MET A 84 4.55 -15.55 19.73
N GLN A 85 4.22 -14.33 20.17
CA GLN A 85 4.31 -13.90 21.58
C GLN A 85 3.47 -14.75 22.53
N SER A 86 2.27 -15.14 22.08
CA SER A 86 1.33 -15.97 22.85
C SER A 86 1.91 -17.33 23.23
N LEU A 87 2.90 -17.84 22.48
CA LEU A 87 3.52 -19.14 22.71
C LEU A 87 4.86 -19.05 23.45
N SER A 88 5.28 -17.86 23.86
CA SER A 88 6.63 -17.62 24.42
C SER A 88 7.00 -18.48 25.63
N ARG A 89 6.02 -18.78 26.49
CA ARG A 89 6.19 -19.66 27.67
C ARG A 89 6.67 -21.07 27.29
N HIS A 90 6.18 -21.61 26.16
CA HIS A 90 6.58 -22.92 25.64
C HIS A 90 7.88 -22.88 24.82
N ASN A 91 8.44 -21.69 24.59
CA ASN A 91 9.49 -21.44 23.62
C ASN A 91 10.67 -20.67 24.25
N LYS A 92 11.04 -21.01 25.48
CA LYS A 92 12.25 -20.46 26.15
C LYS A 92 12.28 -18.91 26.15
N GLY A 93 11.12 -18.27 26.21
CA GLY A 93 10.97 -16.80 26.17
C GLY A 93 11.08 -16.16 24.78
N ASN A 94 11.25 -16.94 23.70
CA ASN A 94 11.23 -16.41 22.35
C ASN A 94 9.82 -16.00 21.94
N ARG A 95 9.71 -14.78 21.45
CA ARG A 95 8.44 -14.11 21.15
C ARG A 95 8.21 -13.91 19.67
N TYR A 96 9.27 -13.89 18.88
CA TYR A 96 9.21 -13.60 17.46
C TYR A 96 10.10 -14.56 16.68
N ILE A 97 9.85 -14.67 15.39
CA ILE A 97 10.75 -15.32 14.44
C ILE A 97 11.15 -14.26 13.42
N LEU A 98 12.44 -13.93 13.36
CA LEU A 98 13.00 -13.15 12.27
C LEU A 98 13.10 -14.04 11.05
N LEU A 99 12.42 -13.69 9.97
CA LEU A 99 12.44 -14.42 8.71
C LEU A 99 13.12 -13.57 7.65
N GLY A 100 14.06 -14.17 6.92
CA GLY A 100 14.64 -13.64 5.69
C GLY A 100 14.32 -14.54 4.51
N ILE A 101 13.96 -13.95 3.37
CA ILE A 101 13.75 -14.68 2.12
C ILE A 101 14.53 -14.04 0.98
N ASP A 102 15.31 -14.85 0.26
CA ASP A 102 15.98 -14.40 -0.97
C ASP A 102 14.95 -14.19 -2.07
N VAL A 103 15.02 -13.02 -2.72
CA VAL A 103 14.05 -12.59 -3.73
C VAL A 103 14.14 -13.46 -4.98
N LEU A 104 15.31 -13.98 -5.36
CA LEU A 104 15.45 -14.81 -6.57
C LEU A 104 15.06 -16.27 -6.30
N SER A 105 15.78 -16.94 -5.41
CA SER A 105 15.66 -18.38 -5.13
C SER A 105 14.44 -18.75 -4.29
N LYS A 106 13.83 -17.76 -3.62
CA LYS A 106 12.77 -17.97 -2.61
C LYS A 106 13.22 -18.80 -1.42
N ARG A 107 14.54 -18.94 -1.20
CA ARG A 107 15.10 -19.65 -0.05
C ARG A 107 14.86 -18.84 1.21
N VAL A 108 14.36 -19.51 2.24
CA VAL A 108 13.96 -18.94 3.52
C VAL A 108 14.99 -19.27 4.59
N PHE A 109 15.28 -18.29 5.42
CA PHE A 109 16.16 -18.37 6.59
C PHE A 109 15.40 -17.81 7.78
N THR A 110 15.64 -18.34 8.98
CA THR A 110 14.95 -17.87 10.18
C THR A 110 15.85 -17.87 11.41
N THR A 111 15.58 -16.94 12.32
CA THR A 111 16.21 -16.89 13.64
C THR A 111 15.16 -16.61 14.71
N PRO A 112 15.09 -17.39 15.81
CA PRO A 112 14.25 -17.06 16.97
C PRO A 112 14.68 -15.74 17.62
N LEU A 113 13.72 -14.96 18.12
CA LEU A 113 13.98 -13.66 18.72
C LEU A 113 13.17 -13.47 20.01
N LYS A 114 13.84 -13.07 21.09
CA LYS A 114 13.22 -12.82 22.40
C LYS A 114 12.54 -11.45 22.50
N SER A 115 13.12 -10.40 21.93
CA SER A 115 12.54 -9.06 21.99
C SER A 115 12.90 -8.24 20.74
N LYS A 116 12.15 -7.17 20.51
CA LYS A 116 12.46 -6.19 19.45
C LYS A 116 13.51 -5.15 19.89
N LYS A 117 14.23 -5.40 20.99
CA LYS A 117 15.31 -4.52 21.45
C LYS A 117 16.47 -4.55 20.48
N SER A 118 17.22 -3.47 20.51
CA SER A 118 18.32 -3.17 19.60
C SER A 118 19.37 -4.28 19.52
N GLU A 119 19.78 -4.80 20.68
CA GLU A 119 20.85 -5.80 20.83
C GLU A 119 20.37 -7.18 20.38
N ASP A 120 19.18 -7.58 20.81
CA ASP A 120 18.56 -8.85 20.40
C ASP A 120 18.35 -8.90 18.89
N MET A 121 17.91 -7.80 18.28
CA MET A 121 17.74 -7.69 16.84
C MET A 121 19.07 -7.81 16.09
N LEU A 122 20.14 -7.16 16.58
CA LEU A 122 21.47 -7.25 15.98
C LEU A 122 21.97 -8.69 15.98
N GLU A 123 21.87 -9.36 17.12
CA GLU A 123 22.29 -10.76 17.23
C GLU A 123 21.44 -11.68 16.35
N ALA A 124 20.13 -11.44 16.26
CA ALA A 124 19.27 -12.19 15.36
C ALA A 124 19.64 -12.01 13.88
N PHE A 125 20.00 -10.78 13.46
CA PHE A 125 20.45 -10.50 12.10
C PHE A 125 21.79 -11.15 11.77
N ARG A 126 22.76 -11.12 12.70
CA ARG A 126 24.04 -11.84 12.54
C ARG A 126 23.77 -13.32 12.28
N ASN A 127 23.02 -13.96 13.16
CA ASN A 127 22.65 -15.36 13.05
C ASN A 127 21.86 -15.68 11.76
N LEU A 128 21.01 -14.76 11.31
CA LEU A 128 20.26 -14.92 10.05
C LEU A 128 21.20 -14.89 8.84
N ILE A 129 22.13 -13.92 8.79
CA ILE A 129 23.06 -13.73 7.67
C ILE A 129 24.08 -14.86 7.62
N THR A 130 24.58 -15.35 8.76
CA THR A 130 25.52 -16.48 8.81
C THR A 130 24.93 -17.78 8.24
N GLN A 131 23.61 -17.96 8.29
CA GLN A 131 22.95 -19.12 7.66
C GLN A 131 22.91 -19.04 6.13
N MET A 132 23.14 -17.85 5.56
CA MET A 132 23.06 -17.64 4.12
C MET A 132 24.32 -18.16 3.41
N PRO A 133 24.21 -18.70 2.19
CA PRO A 133 25.38 -19.12 1.42
C PRO A 133 26.39 -18.00 1.15
N MET A 134 25.92 -16.75 1.16
CA MET A 134 26.71 -15.54 1.04
C MET A 134 25.99 -14.38 1.71
N LYS A 135 26.75 -13.34 2.06
CA LYS A 135 26.22 -12.07 2.55
C LYS A 135 25.37 -11.38 1.47
N PRO A 136 24.15 -10.90 1.79
CA PRO A 136 23.33 -10.18 0.83
C PRO A 136 23.85 -8.77 0.61
N HIS A 137 23.61 -8.22 -0.59
CA HIS A 137 23.95 -6.83 -0.90
C HIS A 137 22.87 -5.87 -0.42
N ARG A 138 21.60 -6.30 -0.49
CA ARG A 138 20.44 -5.49 -0.17
C ARG A 138 19.49 -6.23 0.75
N ILE A 139 19.09 -5.56 1.83
CA ILE A 139 18.02 -6.03 2.73
C ILE A 139 16.84 -5.08 2.63
N PHE A 140 15.66 -5.63 2.38
CA PHE A 140 14.40 -4.90 2.35
C PHE A 140 13.57 -5.25 3.57
N SER A 141 13.19 -4.23 4.34
CA SER A 141 12.25 -4.36 5.46
C SER A 141 11.10 -3.37 5.31
N ASP A 142 9.99 -3.63 6.00
CA ASP A 142 8.95 -2.62 6.16
C ASP A 142 9.37 -1.50 7.13
N LYS A 143 8.50 -0.51 7.31
CA LYS A 143 8.76 0.71 8.12
C LYS A 143 8.79 0.48 9.64
N GLY A 144 8.81 -0.77 10.10
CA GLY A 144 8.86 -1.11 11.52
C GLY A 144 10.00 -0.40 12.23
N THR A 145 9.72 0.18 13.40
CA THR A 145 10.72 0.88 14.20
C THR A 145 11.81 -0.06 14.71
N GLU A 146 11.49 -1.36 14.84
CA GLU A 146 12.44 -2.42 15.18
C GLU A 146 13.63 -2.51 14.21
N PHE A 147 13.46 -2.08 12.97
CA PHE A 147 14.53 -2.10 11.96
C PHE A 147 15.33 -0.79 11.92
N LYS A 148 14.91 0.27 12.64
CA LYS A 148 15.52 1.61 12.61
C LYS A 148 16.59 1.87 13.68
N ASN A 149 17.03 0.81 14.34
CA ASN A 149 18.03 0.89 15.39
C ASN A 149 19.42 1.32 14.85
N ARG A 150 20.08 2.24 15.56
CA ARG A 150 21.45 2.68 15.29
C ARG A 150 22.45 1.51 15.19
N LEU A 151 22.38 0.54 16.10
CA LEU A 151 23.31 -0.60 16.09
C LEU A 151 23.16 -1.47 14.82
N LEU A 152 21.93 -1.64 14.34
CA LEU A 152 21.69 -2.36 13.08
C LEU A 152 22.21 -1.58 11.88
N LYS A 153 22.04 -0.26 11.89
CA LYS A 153 22.56 0.60 10.83
C LYS A 153 24.09 0.51 10.75
N GLU A 154 24.78 0.69 11.87
CA GLU A 154 26.24 0.58 11.96
C GLU A 154 26.74 -0.81 11.53
N TYR A 155 26.03 -1.87 11.93
CA TYR A 155 26.34 -3.22 11.48
C TYR A 155 26.18 -3.38 9.97
N PHE A 156 25.08 -2.93 9.38
CA PHE A 156 24.87 -3.03 7.94
C PHE A 156 25.86 -2.17 7.15
N GLU A 157 26.24 -1.00 7.64
CA GLU A 157 27.27 -0.17 7.02
C GLU A 157 28.64 -0.86 7.02
N ARG A 158 29.05 -1.43 8.17
CA ARG A 158 30.30 -2.19 8.29
C ARG A 158 30.31 -3.43 7.41
N GLU A 159 29.18 -4.11 7.31
CA GLU A 159 29.02 -5.29 6.46
C GLU A 159 28.72 -4.91 5.00
N GLU A 160 28.75 -3.63 4.61
CA GLU A 160 28.47 -3.16 3.25
C GLU A 160 27.11 -3.62 2.70
N ILE A 161 26.13 -3.78 3.58
CA ILE A 161 24.76 -4.20 3.26
C ILE A 161 23.88 -2.94 3.14
N SER A 162 23.32 -2.73 1.96
CA SER A 162 22.38 -1.63 1.72
C SER A 162 20.99 -1.98 2.24
N LYS A 163 20.56 -1.33 3.33
CA LYS A 163 19.20 -1.47 3.84
C LYS A 163 18.23 -0.53 3.11
N HIS A 164 17.13 -1.07 2.60
CA HIS A 164 16.07 -0.33 1.93
C HIS A 164 14.72 -0.48 2.65
N GLU A 165 14.07 0.66 2.92
CA GLU A 165 12.75 0.67 3.57
C GLU A 165 11.61 0.89 2.56
N ALA A 166 10.43 0.34 2.86
CA ALA A 166 9.18 0.69 2.20
C ALA A 166 8.93 2.20 2.27
N THR A 167 9.10 2.94 1.17
CA THR A 167 8.96 4.41 1.23
C THR A 167 7.49 4.81 1.28
N HIS A 168 6.62 4.22 0.45
CA HIS A 168 5.17 4.52 0.42
C HIS A 168 4.27 3.39 -0.08
N SER A 169 4.82 2.29 -0.61
CA SER A 169 4.03 1.10 -0.93
C SER A 169 4.02 0.15 0.27
N THR A 170 2.86 -0.24 0.74
CA THR A 170 2.61 -1.23 1.80
C THR A 170 3.16 -2.64 1.54
N VAL A 171 3.97 -2.84 0.48
CA VAL A 171 4.22 -4.15 -0.13
C VAL A 171 5.73 -4.43 -0.37
N LYS A 172 6.66 -3.65 0.21
CA LYS A 172 8.10 -3.88 -0.08
C LYS A 172 8.64 -5.19 0.51
N ALA A 173 8.07 -5.71 1.60
CA ALA A 173 8.43 -7.02 2.18
C ALA A 173 7.41 -8.15 1.90
N SER A 174 6.56 -8.02 0.87
CA SER A 174 5.46 -8.96 0.60
C SER A 174 5.87 -10.43 0.37
N LEU A 175 7.11 -10.72 -0.03
CA LEU A 175 7.61 -12.09 -0.10
C LEU A 175 7.86 -12.64 1.31
N ALA A 176 8.39 -11.82 2.22
CA ALA A 176 8.63 -12.20 3.61
C ALA A 176 7.29 -12.44 4.32
N GLU A 177 6.31 -11.55 4.19
CA GLU A 177 4.95 -11.75 4.74
C GLU A 177 4.33 -13.07 4.26
N ARG A 178 4.43 -13.36 2.96
CA ARG A 178 3.93 -14.61 2.36
C ARG A 178 4.66 -15.83 2.91
N ALA A 179 5.98 -15.74 3.08
CA ALA A 179 6.80 -16.80 3.65
C ALA A 179 6.43 -17.05 5.12
N ILE A 180 6.22 -15.99 5.92
CA ILE A 180 5.73 -16.07 7.29
C ILE A 180 4.37 -16.77 7.35
N ARG A 181 3.44 -16.42 6.44
CA ARG A 181 2.14 -17.11 6.37
C ARG A 181 2.31 -18.60 6.10
N ASN A 182 3.19 -18.99 5.17
CA ASN A 182 3.44 -20.41 4.87
C ASN A 182 4.08 -21.14 6.07
N LEU A 183 5.06 -20.50 6.71
CA LEU A 183 5.71 -21.02 7.91
C LEU A 183 4.69 -21.24 9.05
N LYS A 184 3.89 -20.21 9.37
CA LYS A 184 2.85 -20.31 10.40
C LYS A 184 1.85 -21.41 10.08
N GLN A 185 1.41 -21.56 8.83
CA GLN A 185 0.51 -22.66 8.45
C GLN A 185 1.12 -24.05 8.74
N ARG A 186 2.41 -24.26 8.45
CA ARG A 186 3.09 -25.53 8.76
C ARG A 186 3.25 -25.73 10.28
N LEU A 187 3.62 -24.68 11.00
CA LEU A 187 3.77 -24.71 12.46
C LEU A 187 2.45 -25.05 13.15
N TYR A 188 1.35 -24.37 12.80
CA TYR A 188 0.06 -24.60 13.43
C TYR A 188 -0.50 -25.99 13.11
N ARG A 189 -0.27 -26.53 11.91
CA ARG A 189 -0.58 -27.94 11.62
C ARG A 189 0.23 -28.90 12.48
N TYR A 190 1.53 -28.63 12.66
CA TYR A 190 2.36 -29.41 13.57
C TYR A 190 1.85 -29.33 15.01
N PHE A 191 1.46 -28.15 15.50
CA PHE A 191 0.90 -27.98 16.83
C PHE A 191 -0.38 -28.78 17.02
N SER A 192 -1.31 -28.73 16.05
CA SER A 192 -2.56 -29.47 16.08
C SER A 192 -2.33 -30.98 16.08
N GLN A 193 -1.40 -31.48 15.27
CA GLN A 193 -1.12 -32.91 15.15
C GLN A 193 -0.37 -33.49 16.35
N ASN A 194 0.56 -32.74 16.94
CA ASN A 194 1.48 -33.26 17.95
C ASN A 194 1.13 -32.78 19.37
N HIS A 195 0.10 -31.95 19.52
CA HIS A 195 -0.32 -31.33 20.78
C HIS A 195 0.84 -30.62 21.53
N LYS A 196 1.79 -30.07 20.77
CA LYS A 196 2.97 -29.35 21.29
C LYS A 196 3.00 -27.94 20.74
N LEU A 197 3.17 -26.94 21.61
CA LEU A 197 3.27 -25.52 21.24
C LEU A 197 4.72 -25.01 21.14
N ASN A 198 5.70 -25.89 21.30
CA ASN A 198 7.11 -25.58 21.11
C ASN A 198 7.47 -25.60 19.61
N TRP A 199 7.76 -24.43 19.07
CA TRP A 199 8.19 -24.23 17.69
C TRP A 199 9.70 -24.15 17.54
N ILE A 200 10.47 -23.82 18.57
CA ILE A 200 11.93 -23.65 18.47
C ILE A 200 12.59 -24.92 17.95
N ASP A 201 12.24 -26.07 18.54
CA ASP A 201 12.94 -27.32 18.26
C ASP A 201 12.59 -27.87 16.86
N ILE A 202 11.40 -27.52 16.34
CA ILE A 202 10.91 -27.98 15.03
C ILE A 202 11.16 -26.97 13.91
N LEU A 203 11.43 -25.70 14.23
CA LEU A 203 11.60 -24.62 13.25
C LEU A 203 12.67 -24.96 12.19
N PRO A 204 13.90 -25.42 12.55
CA PRO A 204 14.91 -25.76 11.55
C PRO A 204 14.43 -26.82 10.55
N LYS A 205 13.76 -27.87 11.04
CA LYS A 205 13.23 -28.97 10.20
C LYS A 205 12.13 -28.49 9.26
N ILE A 206 11.24 -27.60 9.73
CA ILE A 206 10.19 -27.02 8.88
C ILE A 206 10.79 -26.14 7.79
N ILE A 207 11.78 -25.31 8.11
CA ILE A 207 12.45 -24.43 7.14
C ILE A 207 13.22 -25.25 6.11
N GLU A 208 13.93 -26.28 6.53
CA GLU A 208 14.57 -27.22 5.62
C GLU A 208 13.55 -27.87 4.68
N GLY A 209 12.41 -28.32 5.22
CA GLY A 209 11.30 -28.85 4.45
C GLY A 209 10.71 -27.84 3.46
N ILE A 210 10.62 -26.55 3.82
CA ILE A 210 10.18 -25.48 2.90
C ILE A 210 11.20 -25.32 1.77
N ASN A 211 12.49 -25.24 2.09
CA ASN A 211 13.57 -25.03 1.13
C ASN A 211 13.80 -26.24 0.20
N LYS A 212 13.44 -27.45 0.65
CA LYS A 212 13.41 -28.68 -0.16
C LYS A 212 12.09 -28.90 -0.91
N SER A 213 11.08 -28.07 -0.70
CA SER A 213 9.80 -28.17 -1.42
C SER A 213 9.90 -27.53 -2.81
N TYR A 214 9.17 -28.08 -3.78
CA TYR A 214 9.08 -27.50 -5.12
C TYR A 214 8.46 -26.10 -5.09
N CYS A 215 9.17 -25.10 -5.62
CA CYS A 215 8.66 -23.74 -5.76
C CYS A 215 8.11 -23.53 -7.17
N ARG A 216 6.79 -23.32 -7.29
CA ARG A 216 6.10 -23.09 -8.57
C ARG A 216 6.59 -21.85 -9.33
N VAL A 217 7.12 -20.84 -8.64
CA VAL A 217 7.49 -19.54 -9.24
C VAL A 217 8.61 -19.69 -10.28
N HIS A 218 9.64 -20.48 -9.95
CA HIS A 218 10.76 -20.77 -10.86
C HIS A 218 10.85 -22.26 -11.24
N GLY A 219 10.02 -23.11 -10.65
CA GLY A 219 9.91 -24.52 -10.99
C GLY A 219 11.09 -25.39 -10.55
N MET A 220 11.71 -25.07 -9.41
CA MET A 220 12.71 -25.93 -8.75
C MET A 220 12.65 -25.73 -7.23
N ARG A 221 13.41 -26.52 -6.46
CA ARG A 221 13.48 -26.35 -5.01
C ARG A 221 14.35 -25.13 -4.69
N PRO A 222 13.97 -24.25 -3.74
CA PRO A 222 14.78 -23.11 -3.35
C PRO A 222 16.22 -23.44 -2.97
N ILE A 223 16.44 -24.61 -2.35
CA ILE A 223 17.78 -25.06 -1.94
C ILE A 223 18.70 -25.42 -3.13
N ASP A 224 18.14 -25.76 -4.29
CA ASP A 224 18.92 -26.13 -5.48
C ASP A 224 19.38 -24.92 -6.31
N VAL A 225 18.88 -23.72 -6.00
CA VAL A 225 19.26 -22.51 -6.71
C VAL A 225 20.67 -22.10 -6.29
N ASN A 226 21.54 -21.85 -7.26
CA ASN A 226 22.94 -21.47 -7.08
C ASN A 226 23.42 -20.64 -8.27
N PHE A 227 24.66 -20.14 -8.23
CA PHE A 227 25.21 -19.29 -9.29
C PHE A 227 25.14 -19.90 -10.71
N LYS A 228 25.24 -21.24 -10.85
CA LYS A 228 25.22 -21.90 -12.16
C LYS A 228 23.84 -21.86 -12.82
N ASN A 229 22.75 -21.85 -12.03
CA ASN A 229 21.37 -21.85 -12.54
C ASN A 229 20.60 -20.55 -12.27
N ALA A 230 21.20 -19.61 -11.53
CA ALA A 230 20.59 -18.34 -11.16
C ALA A 230 20.07 -17.55 -12.37
N GLN A 231 20.84 -17.51 -13.47
CA GLN A 231 20.43 -16.82 -14.70
C GLN A 231 19.16 -17.41 -15.30
N LYS A 232 19.07 -18.75 -15.39
CA LYS A 232 17.87 -19.44 -15.89
C LYS A 232 16.65 -19.18 -15.00
N VAL A 233 16.86 -19.16 -13.68
CA VAL A 233 15.82 -18.79 -12.71
C VAL A 233 15.37 -17.35 -12.91
N TRP A 234 16.32 -16.43 -13.10
CA TRP A 234 16.07 -15.01 -13.31
C TRP A 234 15.25 -14.77 -14.59
N GLU A 235 15.67 -15.37 -15.71
CA GLU A 235 14.96 -15.28 -17.00
C GLU A 235 13.54 -15.84 -16.91
N LYS A 236 13.35 -16.94 -16.19
CA LYS A 236 12.02 -17.52 -16.01
C LYS A 236 11.08 -16.62 -15.19
N ILE A 237 11.59 -15.95 -14.15
CA ILE A 237 10.77 -15.07 -13.29
C ILE A 237 10.54 -13.71 -13.95
N TYR A 238 11.56 -13.16 -14.60
CA TYR A 238 11.63 -11.75 -15.00
C TYR A 238 11.74 -11.52 -16.51
N GLY A 239 12.09 -12.52 -17.33
CA GLY A 239 12.34 -12.36 -18.77
C GLY A 239 11.15 -11.76 -19.54
N ASN A 240 9.92 -12.12 -19.14
CA ASN A 240 8.70 -11.59 -19.77
C ASN A 240 8.27 -10.20 -19.27
N ILE A 241 8.95 -9.64 -18.26
CA ILE A 241 8.62 -8.31 -17.73
C ILE A 241 9.02 -7.23 -18.72
N PHE A 242 10.17 -7.41 -19.39
CA PHE A 242 10.71 -6.44 -20.34
C PHE A 242 10.17 -6.62 -21.77
N SER A 243 9.59 -7.78 -22.09
CA SER A 243 9.06 -8.08 -23.43
C SER A 243 7.64 -7.56 -23.68
N THR A 244 6.84 -7.34 -22.63
CA THR A 244 5.43 -6.92 -22.76
C THR A 244 5.28 -5.41 -22.96
N LYS A 245 5.48 -4.96 -24.21
CA LYS A 245 5.21 -3.60 -24.72
C LYS A 245 3.72 -3.19 -24.77
N ASN A 246 2.83 -3.86 -24.03
CA ASN A 246 1.43 -3.43 -23.94
C ASN A 246 1.30 -2.28 -22.94
N PHE A 247 1.76 -1.10 -23.35
CA PHE A 247 1.53 0.14 -22.61
C PHE A 247 0.04 0.46 -22.66
N LYS A 248 -0.70 0.02 -21.64
CA LYS A 248 -2.10 0.44 -21.43
C LYS A 248 -2.13 1.97 -21.47
N LYS A 249 -3.11 2.55 -22.16
CA LYS A 249 -3.29 4.01 -22.14
C LYS A 249 -3.48 4.48 -20.69
N PRO A 250 -2.74 5.50 -20.21
CA PRO A 250 -2.89 5.98 -18.84
C PRO A 250 -4.30 6.54 -18.62
N LYS A 251 -4.91 6.18 -17.49
CA LYS A 251 -6.24 6.64 -17.09
C LYS A 251 -6.25 8.11 -16.64
N PHE A 252 -5.13 8.60 -16.14
CA PHE A 252 -4.94 9.99 -15.72
C PHE A 252 -3.88 10.67 -16.57
N LYS A 253 -4.00 11.98 -16.71
CA LYS A 253 -3.08 12.88 -17.40
C LYS A 253 -2.46 13.83 -16.40
N LYS A 254 -1.41 14.52 -16.84
CA LYS A 254 -0.85 15.64 -16.09
C LYS A 254 -1.96 16.67 -15.81
N ASP A 255 -1.90 17.26 -14.63
CA ASP A 255 -2.82 18.30 -14.15
C ASP A 255 -4.27 17.81 -13.87
N ASP A 256 -4.51 16.49 -13.91
CA ASP A 256 -5.75 15.89 -13.39
C ASP A 256 -5.77 15.91 -11.85
N TYR A 257 -6.92 16.20 -11.25
CA TYR A 257 -7.11 16.10 -9.81
C TYR A 257 -7.57 14.70 -9.38
N VAL A 258 -6.99 14.21 -8.28
CA VAL A 258 -7.22 12.86 -7.76
C VAL A 258 -7.23 12.82 -6.23
N ARG A 259 -7.91 11.81 -5.67
CA ARG A 259 -7.80 11.40 -4.26
C ARG A 259 -6.99 10.10 -4.17
N ILE A 260 -6.21 9.96 -3.10
CA ILE A 260 -5.50 8.71 -2.77
C ILE A 260 -6.44 7.77 -1.99
N SER A 261 -6.36 6.47 -2.25
CA SER A 261 -7.10 5.46 -1.50
C SER A 261 -6.66 5.38 -0.03
N ARG A 262 -7.60 5.23 0.90
CA ARG A 262 -7.31 4.99 2.31
C ARG A 262 -7.06 3.51 2.57
N ASP A 263 -6.08 3.19 3.41
CA ASP A 263 -5.98 1.86 4.01
C ASP A 263 -7.04 1.76 5.12
N LYS A 264 -7.95 0.79 4.97
CA LYS A 264 -9.01 0.53 5.96
C LYS A 264 -8.51 -0.52 6.93
N GLY A 265 -8.74 -0.32 8.24
CA GLY A 265 -8.51 -1.36 9.24
C GLY A 265 -9.35 -2.62 8.99
N HIS A 266 -8.92 -3.77 9.52
CA HIS A 266 -9.60 -5.06 9.33
C HIS A 266 -11.07 -5.08 9.79
N PHE A 267 -11.44 -4.23 10.75
CA PHE A 267 -12.80 -4.11 11.29
C PHE A 267 -13.58 -2.91 10.72
N GLU A 268 -13.00 -2.15 9.80
CA GLU A 268 -13.68 -1.00 9.21
C GLU A 268 -14.74 -1.43 8.21
N LYS A 269 -15.95 -0.89 8.40
CA LYS A 269 -17.12 -1.26 7.60
C LYS A 269 -17.05 -0.72 6.17
N GLY A 270 -17.65 -1.45 5.24
CA GLY A 270 -17.58 -1.19 3.80
C GLY A 270 -18.16 0.16 3.35
N TYR A 271 -19.16 0.68 4.08
CA TYR A 271 -19.84 1.95 3.77
C TYR A 271 -19.05 3.21 4.18
N LEU A 272 -17.94 3.06 4.91
CA LEU A 272 -17.07 4.19 5.23
C LEU A 272 -16.28 4.66 3.99
N PRO A 273 -15.80 5.92 3.96
CA PRO A 273 -15.00 6.44 2.85
C PRO A 273 -13.82 5.52 2.49
N ASN A 274 -13.66 5.25 1.19
CA ASN A 274 -12.54 4.47 0.65
C ASN A 274 -11.36 5.35 0.22
N TRP A 275 -11.58 6.65 0.10
CA TRP A 275 -10.62 7.63 -0.41
C TRP A 275 -10.38 8.75 0.61
N GLY A 276 -9.22 9.38 0.55
CA GLY A 276 -8.83 10.49 1.43
C GLY A 276 -9.53 11.80 1.07
N ASP A 277 -9.61 12.71 2.04
CA ASP A 277 -10.19 14.05 1.89
C ASP A 277 -9.28 15.02 1.13
N GLU A 278 -7.98 14.75 1.12
CA GLU A 278 -7.00 15.52 0.36
C GLU A 278 -7.20 15.30 -1.15
N ILE A 279 -7.36 16.39 -1.89
CA ILE A 279 -7.34 16.43 -3.35
C ILE A 279 -5.93 16.83 -3.78
N LEU A 280 -5.32 16.00 -4.62
CA LEU A 280 -3.97 16.19 -5.14
C LEU A 280 -4.01 16.29 -6.66
N GLU A 281 -2.96 16.86 -7.24
CA GLU A 281 -2.81 17.02 -8.67
C GLU A 281 -1.76 16.04 -9.23
N VAL A 282 -2.01 15.48 -10.41
CA VAL A 282 -1.05 14.62 -11.12
C VAL A 282 0.09 15.46 -11.71
N GLU A 283 1.24 15.44 -11.05
CA GLU A 283 2.49 16.08 -11.51
C GLU A 283 3.07 15.37 -12.75
N LYS A 284 3.14 14.03 -12.72
CA LYS A 284 3.81 13.25 -13.77
C LYS A 284 3.24 11.84 -13.92
N VAL A 285 3.03 11.44 -15.17
CA VAL A 285 2.66 10.06 -15.54
C VAL A 285 3.92 9.29 -15.93
N LYS A 286 4.23 8.20 -15.20
CA LYS A 286 5.31 7.26 -15.53
C LYS A 286 4.75 6.10 -16.32
N ASN A 287 4.58 6.30 -17.62
CA ASN A 287 4.06 5.30 -18.56
C ASN A 287 5.13 4.35 -19.11
N HIS A 288 6.43 4.58 -18.85
CA HIS A 288 7.52 3.67 -19.24
C HIS A 288 7.61 2.41 -18.35
N VAL A 289 6.90 2.38 -17.23
CA VAL A 289 6.80 1.21 -16.33
C VAL A 289 5.43 0.55 -16.45
N ASN A 290 5.40 -0.77 -16.28
CA ASN A 290 4.16 -1.55 -16.25
C ASN A 290 4.07 -2.31 -14.92
N PRO A 291 3.09 -2.00 -14.04
CA PRO A 291 1.98 -1.06 -14.23
C PRO A 291 2.38 0.43 -14.19
N ILE A 292 1.57 1.29 -14.81
CA ILE A 292 1.78 2.74 -14.83
C ILE A 292 1.76 3.32 -13.42
N LEU A 293 2.71 4.20 -13.14
CA LEU A 293 2.81 4.93 -11.87
C LEU A 293 2.56 6.42 -12.08
N TYR A 294 2.04 7.08 -11.05
CA TYR A 294 1.75 8.51 -11.03
C TYR A 294 2.52 9.18 -9.91
N LYS A 295 3.06 10.37 -10.19
CA LYS A 295 3.57 11.31 -9.19
C LYS A 295 2.52 12.39 -8.97
N LEU A 296 2.34 12.77 -7.71
CA LEU A 296 1.34 13.74 -7.29
C LEU A 296 2.02 14.95 -6.65
N ARG A 297 1.33 16.07 -6.66
CA ARG A 297 1.68 17.29 -5.91
C ARG A 297 0.43 17.82 -5.21
N ASP A 298 0.63 18.57 -4.15
CA ASP A 298 -0.46 19.27 -3.46
C ASP A 298 -0.86 20.56 -4.18
N ASP A 299 -1.83 21.27 -3.60
CA ASP A 299 -2.35 22.54 -4.13
C ASP A 299 -1.32 23.68 -4.12
N LYS A 300 -0.23 23.55 -3.35
CA LYS A 300 0.87 24.52 -3.29
C LYS A 300 2.00 24.18 -4.24
N GLY A 301 1.92 23.05 -4.93
CA GLY A 301 2.95 22.56 -5.83
C GLY A 301 4.05 21.74 -5.14
N GLU A 302 3.93 21.46 -3.85
CA GLU A 302 4.85 20.57 -3.14
C GLU A 302 4.67 19.14 -3.61
N LYS A 303 5.79 18.45 -3.85
CA LYS A 303 5.76 17.10 -4.40
C LYS A 303 5.36 16.10 -3.33
N PHE A 304 4.27 15.39 -3.58
CA PHE A 304 3.86 14.32 -2.71
C PHE A 304 4.86 13.15 -2.78
N LYS A 305 5.32 12.70 -1.62
CA LYS A 305 6.36 11.68 -1.53
C LYS A 305 5.79 10.31 -1.94
N GLY A 306 6.50 9.61 -2.84
CA GLY A 306 6.10 8.28 -3.33
C GLY A 306 5.69 8.27 -4.80
N SER A 307 5.21 7.13 -5.30
CA SER A 307 4.54 7.01 -6.61
C SER A 307 3.35 6.07 -6.42
N PHE A 308 2.25 6.34 -7.12
CA PHE A 308 0.97 5.67 -6.90
C PHE A 308 0.53 4.89 -8.13
N TYR A 309 -0.12 3.75 -7.92
CA TYR A 309 -0.74 2.98 -9.00
C TYR A 309 -2.09 3.61 -9.42
N GLU A 310 -2.52 3.31 -10.64
CA GLU A 310 -3.82 3.77 -11.18
C GLU A 310 -5.01 3.42 -10.26
N ASP A 311 -4.99 2.22 -9.67
CA ASP A 311 -6.05 1.71 -8.79
C ASP A 311 -6.04 2.34 -7.39
N GLU A 312 -4.96 3.05 -7.03
CA GLU A 312 -4.81 3.80 -5.78
C GLU A 312 -5.29 5.25 -5.91
N LEU A 313 -5.79 5.64 -7.10
CA LEU A 313 -6.24 7.00 -7.41
C LEU A 313 -7.69 7.02 -7.90
N SER A 314 -8.46 8.01 -7.41
CA SER A 314 -9.80 8.32 -7.90
C SER A 314 -9.84 9.73 -8.45
N ARG A 315 -10.36 9.89 -9.68
CA ARG A 315 -10.52 11.20 -10.34
C ARG A 315 -11.47 12.08 -9.54
N VAL A 316 -11.14 13.36 -9.45
CA VAL A 316 -11.98 14.42 -8.89
C VAL A 316 -12.02 15.57 -9.90
N ARG A 317 -13.18 16.21 -10.01
CA ARG A 317 -13.29 17.53 -10.63
C ARG A 317 -13.18 18.56 -9.53
N LYS A 318 -12.15 19.40 -9.60
CA LYS A 318 -11.95 20.53 -8.70
C LYS A 318 -12.45 21.80 -9.38
N ASP A 319 -13.40 22.47 -8.75
CA ASP A 319 -13.97 23.77 -9.18
C ASP A 319 -14.19 24.69 -7.96
N ALA A 320 -14.70 25.90 -8.18
CA ALA A 320 -14.94 26.88 -7.11
C ALA A 320 -15.97 26.42 -6.07
N ALA A 321 -16.81 25.44 -6.39
CA ALA A 321 -17.81 24.86 -5.48
C ALA A 321 -17.28 23.62 -4.74
N THR A 322 -15.98 23.32 -4.84
CA THR A 322 -15.38 22.16 -4.17
C THR A 322 -15.43 22.34 -2.66
N GLU A 323 -16.12 21.43 -1.97
CA GLU A 323 -16.23 21.43 -0.52
C GLU A 323 -15.05 20.72 0.16
N TYR A 324 -14.53 21.34 1.23
CA TYR A 324 -13.50 20.77 2.11
C TYR A 324 -14.08 20.54 3.50
N ARG A 325 -13.77 19.37 4.11
CA ARG A 325 -14.23 19.07 5.47
C ARG A 325 -13.30 19.68 6.50
N ILE A 326 -13.85 20.41 7.45
CA ILE A 326 -13.10 20.98 8.56
C ILE A 326 -12.87 19.90 9.61
N GLU A 327 -11.60 19.67 9.96
CA GLU A 327 -11.20 18.83 11.10
C GLU A 327 -11.44 19.57 12.40
N LYS A 328 -10.99 20.83 12.47
CA LYS A 328 -11.06 21.65 13.67
C LYS A 328 -11.12 23.14 13.33
N VAL A 329 -12.01 23.86 14.00
CA VAL A 329 -11.98 25.32 14.08
C VAL A 329 -11.02 25.71 15.21
N ILE A 330 -10.01 26.52 14.90
CA ILE A 330 -8.91 26.85 15.82
C ILE A 330 -9.12 28.22 16.46
N ARG A 331 -9.45 29.23 15.65
CA ARG A 331 -9.59 30.61 16.11
C ARG A 331 -10.64 31.34 15.28
N LYS A 332 -11.31 32.30 15.88
CA LYS A 332 -12.14 33.30 15.19
C LYS A 332 -11.54 34.68 15.39
N LYS A 333 -11.59 35.52 14.36
CA LYS A 333 -11.17 36.93 14.39
C LYS A 333 -12.33 37.75 13.88
N LYS A 334 -12.81 38.68 14.71
CA LYS A 334 -13.87 39.63 14.31
C LYS A 334 -13.28 40.66 13.35
N ARG A 335 -13.99 40.95 12.26
CA ARG A 335 -13.70 42.03 11.32
C ARG A 335 -14.44 43.31 11.72
N ASP A 336 -14.03 44.42 11.13
CA ASP A 336 -14.58 45.73 11.41
C ASP A 336 -16.06 45.85 10.97
N ASP A 337 -16.47 45.06 9.98
CA ASP A 337 -17.85 44.95 9.46
C ASP A 337 -18.77 44.07 10.33
N GLY A 338 -18.27 43.52 11.44
CA GLY A 338 -19.03 42.66 12.36
C GLY A 338 -19.02 41.17 12.00
N THR A 339 -18.48 40.78 10.84
CA THR A 339 -18.31 39.38 10.43
C THR A 339 -17.08 38.72 11.05
N TYR A 340 -16.93 37.41 10.87
CA TYR A 340 -15.79 36.66 11.39
C TYR A 340 -14.94 36.01 10.29
N ASP A 341 -13.62 36.17 10.41
CA ASP A 341 -12.65 35.25 9.83
C ASP A 341 -12.40 34.08 10.77
N ILE A 342 -12.31 32.88 10.23
CA ILE A 342 -12.21 31.63 10.99
C ILE A 342 -10.98 30.86 10.51
N LEU A 343 -10.03 30.64 11.42
CA LEU A 343 -8.86 29.81 11.18
C LEU A 343 -9.26 28.35 11.36
N VAL A 344 -9.23 27.58 10.28
CA VAL A 344 -9.62 26.18 10.25
C VAL A 344 -8.45 25.29 9.87
N LYS A 345 -8.52 24.04 10.30
CA LYS A 345 -7.69 22.95 9.78
C LYS A 345 -8.61 22.01 9.01
N PHE A 346 -8.30 21.76 7.73
CA PHE A 346 -9.06 20.83 6.91
C PHE A 346 -8.57 19.38 7.10
N ILE A 347 -9.48 18.41 6.99
CA ILE A 347 -9.13 16.99 7.07
C ILE A 347 -8.20 16.64 5.91
N GLY A 348 -7.03 16.07 6.23
CA GLY A 348 -6.06 15.62 5.24
C GLY A 348 -5.11 16.71 4.75
N TYR A 349 -5.28 17.96 5.17
CA TYR A 349 -4.37 19.05 4.84
C TYR A 349 -3.51 19.41 6.07
N PRO A 350 -2.18 19.55 5.92
CA PRO A 350 -1.29 19.81 7.05
C PRO A 350 -1.44 21.24 7.59
N GLU A 351 -1.79 22.17 6.73
CA GLU A 351 -1.82 23.59 7.04
C GLU A 351 -3.17 24.10 7.51
N ARG A 352 -3.13 25.28 8.12
CA ARG A 352 -4.29 25.99 8.64
C ARG A 352 -4.57 27.16 7.72
N GLU A 353 -5.84 27.41 7.44
CA GLU A 353 -6.26 28.44 6.52
C GLU A 353 -7.33 29.33 7.16
N TRP A 354 -7.28 30.62 6.88
CA TRP A 354 -8.34 31.55 7.25
C TRP A 354 -9.43 31.52 6.19
N ILE A 355 -10.65 31.24 6.60
CA ILE A 355 -11.83 31.33 5.75
C ILE A 355 -12.80 32.35 6.31
N HIS A 356 -13.53 33.03 5.44
CA HIS A 356 -14.63 33.88 5.84
C HIS A 356 -15.82 33.03 6.33
N GLU A 357 -16.54 33.49 7.34
CA GLU A 357 -17.66 32.73 7.91
C GLU A 357 -18.77 32.38 6.90
N SER A 358 -18.96 33.20 5.86
CA SER A 358 -19.93 32.94 4.79
C SER A 358 -19.62 31.68 3.96
N ASN A 359 -18.37 31.20 4.03
CA ASN A 359 -17.93 30.01 3.31
C ASN A 359 -18.16 28.72 4.13
N LEU A 360 -18.63 28.83 5.37
CA LEU A 360 -19.08 27.69 6.15
C LEU A 360 -20.48 27.28 5.69
N VAL A 361 -20.63 26.00 5.36
CA VAL A 361 -21.89 25.38 4.94
C VAL A 361 -22.28 24.29 5.93
#